data_AF-A0A3D9T3Z2-F1
#
_entry.id   AF-A0A3D9T3Z2-F1
#
_cell.length_a   1.000
_cell.length_b   1.000
_cell.length_c   1.000
_cell.angle_alpha   90.00
_cell.angle_beta   90.00
_cell.angle_gamma   90.00
#
_symmetry.space_group_name_H-M   'P 1'
#
loop_
_entity.id
_entity.type
_entity.pdbx_description
1 polymer ?
#
loop_
_entity_poly.entity_id
_entity_poly.type
_entity_poly.pdbx_seq_one_letter_code
_entity_poly.pdbx_strand_id
1 'polypeptide(L)' 'MGRHRRGRAREITVGDLIAALQEFDPGLEVRLAIQPRLPYEHAVGAVAEADGMVWIGEAGQCGYAPDEVAESLGWR' A
#
# COMPACT_ATOMS: atom_id res chain seq x y z
N MET A 1 -15.94 19.00 14.13
CA MET A 1 -15.58 18.30 12.87
C MET A 1 -15.52 16.81 13.14
N GLY A 2 -16.13 16.02 12.27
CA GLY A 2 -16.57 14.64 12.53
C GLY A 2 -15.44 13.70 12.93
N ARG A 3 -15.68 12.94 14.00
CA ARG A 3 -14.88 11.74 14.32
C ARG A 3 -15.17 10.72 13.23
N HIS A 4 -14.30 10.61 12.24
CA HIS A 4 -14.27 9.45 11.37
C HIS A 4 -14.00 8.23 12.26
N ARG A 5 -15.04 7.43 12.47
CA ARG A 5 -14.86 6.06 12.95
C ARG A 5 -13.96 5.40 11.91
N ARG A 6 -12.68 5.21 12.22
CA ARG A 6 -11.83 4.26 11.48
C ARG A 6 -12.44 2.89 11.73
N GLY A 7 -13.41 2.51 10.90
CA GLY A 7 -13.70 1.11 10.68
C GLY A 7 -12.37 0.44 10.33
N ARG A 8 -12.14 -0.76 10.84
CA ARG A 8 -10.96 -1.55 10.51
C ARG A 8 -10.74 -1.45 8.99
N ALA A 9 -9.58 -0.94 8.58
CA ALA A 9 -9.26 -0.85 7.16
C ALA A 9 -9.46 -2.25 6.57
N ARG A 10 -10.31 -2.36 5.56
CA ARG A 10 -10.51 -3.63 4.87
C ARG A 10 -9.19 -3.94 4.16
N GLU A 11 -8.70 -5.17 4.32
CA GLU A 11 -7.54 -5.63 3.57
C GLU A 11 -7.82 -5.52 2.07
N ILE A 12 -6.94 -4.83 1.34
CA ILE A 12 -7.05 -4.68 -0.10
C ILE A 12 -6.59 -5.99 -0.73
N THR A 13 -7.43 -6.59 -1.56
CA THR A 13 -7.05 -7.77 -2.35
C THR A 13 -6.25 -7.37 -3.58
N VAL A 14 -5.56 -8.32 -4.20
CA VAL A 14 -4.89 -8.11 -5.50
C VAL A 14 -5.87 -7.56 -6.55
N GLY A 15 -7.10 -8.09 -6.60
CA GLY A 15 -8.13 -7.61 -7.52
C GLY A 15 -8.58 -6.18 -7.23
N ASP A 16 -8.72 -5.81 -5.95
CA ASP A 16 -9.05 -4.45 -5.55
C ASP A 16 -7.93 -3.46 -5.95
N LEU A 17 -6.67 -3.83 -5.78
CA LEU A 17 -5.52 -3.01 -6.19
C LEU A 17 -5.43 -2.89 -7.72
N ILE A 18 -5.61 -3.98 -8.46
CA ILE A 18 -5.61 -3.94 -9.93
C ILE A 18 -6.72 -3.03 -10.44
N ALA A 19 -7.93 -3.17 -9.91
CA ALA A 19 -9.06 -2.32 -10.32
C ALA A 19 -8.75 -0.84 -10.07
N ALA A 20 -8.15 -0.50 -8.93
CA ALA A 20 -7.74 0.87 -8.63
C ALA A 20 -6.64 1.39 -9.58
N LEU A 21 -5.64 0.56 -9.92
CA LEU A 21 -4.56 0.96 -10.84
C LEU A 21 -5.03 1.11 -12.29
N GLN A 22 -6.04 0.32 -12.70
CA GLN A 22 -6.61 0.37 -14.05
C GLN A 22 -7.34 1.68 -14.37
N GLU A 23 -7.61 2.52 -13.37
CA GLU A 23 -8.19 3.85 -13.57
C GLU A 23 -7.16 4.90 -14.07
N PHE A 24 -5.85 4.61 -13.98
CA PHE A 24 -4.77 5.52 -14.37
C PHE A 24 -4.15 5.15 -15.73
N ASP A 25 -3.39 6.08 -16.32
CA ASP A 25 -2.62 5.81 -17.55
C ASP A 25 -1.59 4.69 -17.29
N PRO A 26 -1.64 3.57 -18.04
CA PRO A 26 -0.74 2.43 -17.86
C PRO A 26 0.73 2.73 -18.16
N GLY A 27 1.04 3.89 -18.75
CA GLY A 27 2.40 4.37 -18.96
C GLY A 27 3.03 5.08 -17.75
N LEU A 28 2.27 5.35 -16.69
CA LEU A 28 2.77 6.05 -15.50
C LEU A 28 3.61 5.14 -14.62
N GLU A 29 4.67 5.69 -14.05
CA GLU A 29 5.47 5.01 -13.04
C GLU A 29 4.71 4.93 -11.70
N VAL A 30 4.94 3.83 -10.97
CA VAL A 30 4.30 3.57 -9.66
C VAL A 30 5.32 3.66 -8.53
N ARG A 31 4.95 4.33 -7.43
CA ARG A 31 5.76 4.41 -6.21
C ARG A 31 4.97 3.99 -4.97
N LEU A 32 5.65 3.34 -4.03
CA LEU A 32 5.12 3.00 -2.71
C LEU A 32 5.54 4.07 -1.68
N ALA A 33 4.57 4.74 -1.06
CA ALA A 33 4.81 5.69 0.01
C ALA A 33 4.74 5.01 1.38
N ILE A 34 5.90 4.73 1.97
CA ILE A 34 6.03 4.14 3.32
C ILE A 34 7.08 4.91 4.15
N GLN A 35 6.92 4.95 5.47
CA GLN A 35 7.93 5.48 6.40
C GLN A 35 8.06 4.60 7.65
N PRO A 36 8.59 3.38 7.51
CA PRO A 36 8.74 2.47 8.64
C PRO A 36 9.93 2.85 9.52
N ARG A 37 9.81 2.61 10.83
CA ARG A 37 10.94 2.68 11.78
C ARG A 37 11.56 1.31 12.08
N LEU A 38 10.86 0.23 11.72
CA LEU A 38 11.16 -1.18 12.02
C LEU A 38 10.65 -2.06 10.85
N PRO A 39 11.13 -3.30 10.70
CA PRO A 39 10.81 -4.16 9.56
C PRO A 39 9.44 -4.82 9.72
N TYR A 40 8.39 -4.02 9.54
CA TYR A 40 7.01 -4.46 9.67
C TYR A 40 6.34 -4.66 8.32
N GLU A 41 5.31 -5.50 8.30
CA GLU A 41 4.36 -5.53 7.19
C GLU A 41 3.39 -4.36 7.30
N HIS A 42 2.98 -3.82 6.15
CA HIS A 42 2.12 -2.66 6.04
C HIS A 42 0.94 -2.94 5.10
N ALA A 43 -0.26 -2.56 5.53
CA ALA A 43 -1.44 -2.62 4.68
C ALA A 43 -1.33 -1.62 3.53
N VAL A 44 -1.83 -2.01 2.37
CA VAL A 44 -1.97 -1.11 1.20
C VAL A 44 -3.12 -0.14 1.45
N GLY A 45 -2.83 1.15 1.30
CA GLY A 45 -3.79 2.24 1.43
C GLY A 45 -4.32 2.75 0.11
N ALA A 46 -4.82 3.99 0.12
CA ALA A 46 -5.39 4.62 -1.07
C ALA A 46 -4.33 4.83 -2.16
N VAL A 47 -4.77 4.74 -3.41
CA VAL A 47 -3.97 5.08 -4.59
C VAL A 47 -4.29 6.52 -5.02
N ALA A 48 -3.28 7.28 -5.40
CA ALA A 48 -3.43 8.65 -5.87
C ALA A 48 -2.44 8.98 -7.00
N GLU A 49 -2.83 9.82 -7.95
CA GLU A 49 -1.91 10.39 -8.94
C GLU A 49 -1.40 11.76 -8.46
N ALA A 50 -0.09 11.99 -8.57
CA ALA A 50 0.53 13.29 -8.38
C ALA A 50 1.85 13.37 -9.14
N ASP A 51 2.11 14.52 -9.78
CA ASP A 51 3.35 14.80 -10.52
C ASP A 51 3.70 13.75 -11.60
N GLY A 52 2.68 13.24 -12.31
CA GLY A 52 2.86 12.23 -13.35
C GLY A 52 3.29 10.86 -12.82
N MET A 53 2.98 10.57 -11.55
CA MET A 53 3.24 9.28 -10.91
C MET A 53 2.02 8.81 -10.14
N VAL A 54 1.84 7.49 -10.09
CA VAL A 54 0.84 6.85 -9.24
C VAL A 54 1.49 6.46 -7.92
N TRP A 55 0.90 6.89 -6.81
CA TRP A 55 1.34 6.65 -5.45
C TRP A 55 0.42 5.66 -4.76
N ILE A 56 1.01 4.61 -4.18
CA ILE A 56 0.33 3.69 -3.28
C ILE A 56 0.62 4.14 -1.85
N GLY A 57 -0.41 4.56 -1.11
CA GLY A 57 -0.30 4.94 0.29
C GLY A 57 -0.17 3.75 1.23
N GLU A 58 0.32 3.99 2.44
CA GLU A 58 0.32 3.04 3.56
C GLU A 58 -0.97 3.17 4.39
N ALA A 59 -1.50 2.04 4.89
CA ALA A 59 -2.73 1.99 5.69
C ALA A 59 -2.55 1.41 7.11
N GLY A 60 -1.33 1.42 7.62
CA GLY A 60 -0.97 0.95 8.96
C GLY A 60 -0.12 -0.33 8.95
N GLN A 61 0.62 -0.51 10.04
CA GLN A 61 1.34 -1.75 10.36
C GLN A 61 0.37 -2.87 10.75
N CYS A 62 0.57 -4.08 10.21
CA CYS A 62 -0.21 -5.27 10.57
C CYS A 62 0.56 -6.25 11.48
N GLY A 63 1.90 -6.24 11.45
CA GLY A 63 2.74 -7.21 12.16
C GLY A 63 4.19 -7.20 11.66
N TYR A 64 4.94 -8.27 11.95
CA TYR A 64 6.19 -8.57 11.21
C TYR A 64 5.84 -9.33 9.95
N ALA A 65 6.52 -9.03 8.84
CA ALA A 65 6.38 -9.82 7.63
C ALA A 65 6.85 -11.27 7.90
N PRO A 66 6.13 -12.29 7.39
CA PRO A 66 6.60 -13.67 7.42
C PRO A 66 7.97 -13.82 6.72
N ASP A 67 8.80 -14.76 7.18
CA ASP A 67 10.17 -14.95 6.65
C ASP A 67 10.18 -15.16 5.12
N GLU A 68 9.25 -15.95 4.58
CA GLU A 68 9.12 -16.22 3.13
C GLU A 68 8.86 -14.95 2.30
N VAL A 69 8.13 -13.98 2.87
CA VAL A 69 7.87 -12.68 2.22
C VAL A 69 9.14 -11.83 2.24
N ALA A 70 9.86 -11.81 3.37
CA ALA A 70 11.13 -11.09 3.48
C ALA A 70 12.18 -11.63 2.51
N GLU A 71 12.28 -12.95 2.35
CA GLU A 71 13.18 -13.60 1.37
C GLU A 71 12.81 -13.24 -0.08
N SER A 72 11.52 -13.33 -0.43
CA SER A 72 11.03 -13.00 -1.77
C SER A 72 11.26 -11.54 -2.16
N LEU A 73 11.24 -10.64 -1.18
CA LEU A 73 11.52 -9.20 -1.35
C LEU A 73 13.01 -8.86 -1.20
N GLY A 74 13.88 -9.83 -0.90
CA GLY A 74 15.32 -9.63 -0.72
C GLY A 74 15.69 -8.78 0.50
N TRP A 75 14.84 -8.78 1.54
CA TRP A 75 15.10 -8.08 2.80
C TRP A 75 16.05 -8.84 3.73
N ARG A 76 16.47 -10.05 3.34
CA ARG A 76 17.39 -10.92 4.06
C ARG A 76 18.40 -11.56 3.12
#